data_AF-A0A0R2MY93-F1
#
_entry.id   AF-A0A0R2MY93-F1
#
_cell.length_a   1.000
_cell.length_b   1.000
_cell.length_c   1.000
_cell.angle_alpha   90.00
_cell.angle_beta   90.00
_cell.angle_gamma   90.00
#
_symmetry.space_group_name_H-M   'P 1'
#
loop_
_entity.id
_entity.type
_entity.pdbx_description
1 polymer ?
#
loop_
_entity_poly.entity_id
_entity_poly.type
_entity_poly.pdbx_seq_one_letter_code
_entity_poly.pdbx_strand_id
1 'polypeptide(L)'
;MHITHSGEDEYLQDLLDQAQKAVGEITGDTVEGETLPPEFQELIFERARYAYNDQLEFFNENFRDALLSRALQNYKPGGDTDE
;
A
#
# COMPACT_ATOMS: atom_id res chain seq x y z
N MET A 1 -28.70 1.71 15.29
CA MET A 1 -27.39 1.04 15.44
C MET A 1 -26.43 2.06 15.99
N HIS A 2 -25.98 1.88 17.22
CA HIS A 2 -24.98 2.72 17.87
C HIS A 2 -23.64 2.06 17.57
N ILE A 3 -22.95 2.56 16.55
CA ILE A 3 -21.61 2.11 16.19
C ILE A 3 -20.69 2.71 17.26
N THR A 4 -20.25 1.90 18.21
CA THR A 4 -19.30 2.35 19.24
C THR A 4 -17.94 2.54 18.57
N HIS A 5 -17.61 3.80 18.23
CA HIS A 5 -16.43 4.31 17.54
C HIS A 5 -15.11 4.08 18.30
N SER A 6 -14.71 2.84 18.57
CA SER A 6 -13.38 2.59 19.15
C SER A 6 -12.76 1.30 18.62
N GLY A 7 -13.52 0.19 18.66
CA GLY A 7 -13.03 -1.08 18.12
C GLY A 7 -13.02 -1.15 16.59
N GLU A 8 -13.96 -0.44 15.94
CA GLU A 8 -13.99 -0.33 14.47
C GLU A 8 -12.83 0.54 13.95
N ASP A 9 -12.52 1.62 14.68
CA ASP A 9 -11.41 2.52 14.35
C ASP A 9 -10.05 1.82 14.51
N GLU A 10 -9.86 1.05 15.58
CA GLU A 10 -8.64 0.23 15.79
C GLU A 10 -8.47 -0.82 14.69
N TYR A 11 -9.56 -1.49 14.29
CA TYR A 11 -9.53 -2.47 13.21
C TYR A 11 -9.20 -1.82 11.86
N LEU A 12 -9.81 -0.68 11.54
CA LEU A 12 -9.53 0.05 10.32
C LEU A 12 -8.08 0.58 10.28
N GLN A 13 -7.55 1.03 11.42
CA GLN A 13 -6.17 1.47 11.53
C GLN A 13 -5.19 0.31 11.29
N ASP A 14 -5.41 -0.83 11.94
CA ASP A 14 -4.58 -2.03 11.74
C ASP A 14 -4.58 -2.49 10.28
N LEU A 15 -5.75 -2.41 9.64
CA LEU A 15 -5.92 -2.81 8.26
C LEU A 15 -5.19 -1.86 7.29
N LEU A 16 -5.19 -0.54 7.57
CA LEU A 16 -4.40 0.45 6.82
C LEU A 16 -2.89 0.24 7.03
N ASP A 17 -2.45 -0.04 8.25
CA ASP A 17 -1.03 -0.28 8.56
C ASP A 17 -0.52 -1.53 7.83
N GLN A 18 -1.31 -2.61 7.83
CA GLN A 18 -1.02 -3.82 7.05
C GLN A 18 -0.99 -3.55 5.55
N ALA A 19 -1.90 -2.72 5.05
CA ALA A 19 -1.93 -2.35 3.64
C ALA A 19 -0.69 -1.53 3.24
N GLN A 20 -0.32 -0.55 4.04
CA GLN A 20 0.88 0.27 3.85
C GLN A 20 2.15 -0.59 3.81
N LYS A 21 2.30 -1.51 4.77
CA LYS A 21 3.46 -2.41 4.80
C LYS A 21 3.52 -3.28 3.55
N ALA A 22 2.41 -3.92 3.19
CA ALA A 22 2.39 -4.84 2.06
C ALA A 22 2.63 -4.13 0.71
N VAL A 23 2.03 -2.96 0.49
CA VAL A 23 2.27 -2.19 -0.74
C VAL A 23 3.71 -1.70 -0.78
N GLY A 24 4.26 -1.21 0.34
CA GLY A 24 5.66 -0.78 0.43
C GLY A 24 6.66 -1.90 0.13
N GLU A 25 6.40 -3.12 0.62
CA GLU A 25 7.22 -4.31 0.30
C GLU A 25 7.20 -4.66 -1.20
N ILE A 26 6.08 -4.43 -1.89
CA ILE A 26 5.95 -4.70 -3.33
C ILE A 26 6.61 -3.61 -4.16
N THR A 27 6.38 -2.35 -3.81
CA THR A 27 6.80 -1.20 -4.62
C THR A 27 8.20 -0.71 -4.27
N GLY A 28 8.81 -1.17 -3.18
CA GLY A 28 10.06 -0.64 -2.67
C GLY A 28 9.94 0.79 -2.11
N ASP A 29 8.71 1.26 -1.87
CA ASP A 29 8.48 2.53 -1.18
C ASP A 29 8.84 2.38 0.29
N THR A 30 9.74 3.24 0.75
CA THR A 30 10.02 3.40 2.18
C THR A 30 9.16 4.54 2.71
N VAL A 31 8.44 4.28 3.79
CA VAL A 31 7.60 5.26 4.49
C VAL A 31 8.46 6.19 5.36
N GLU A 32 9.60 6.65 4.83
CA GLU A 32 10.55 7.50 5.55
C GLU A 32 10.35 9.00 5.28
N GLY A 33 9.31 9.37 4.52
CA GLY A 33 8.96 10.76 4.23
C GLY A 33 7.64 11.19 4.86
N GLU A 34 7.52 12.47 5.22
CA GLU A 34 6.29 13.08 5.76
C GLU A 34 5.11 13.06 4.77
N THR A 35 5.32 12.73 3.50
CA THR A 35 4.27 12.69 2.47
C THR A 35 4.42 11.47 1.57
N LEU A 36 3.45 10.57 1.66
CA LEU A 36 3.31 9.45 0.74
C LEU A 36 2.83 9.95 -0.63
N PRO A 37 3.38 9.46 -1.75
CA PRO A 37 2.90 9.83 -3.08
C PRO A 37 1.43 9.44 -3.29
N PRO A 38 0.62 10.23 -4.01
CA PRO A 38 -0.82 9.97 -4.18
C PRO A 38 -1.13 8.58 -4.73
N GLU A 39 -0.34 8.10 -5.69
CA GLU A 39 -0.50 6.75 -6.28
C GLU A 39 -0.23 5.64 -5.25
N PHE A 40 0.70 5.86 -4.32
CA PHE A 40 0.97 4.93 -3.23
C PHE A 40 -0.15 4.95 -2.18
N GLN A 41 -0.67 6.13 -1.84
CA GLN A 41 -1.81 6.26 -0.94
C GLN A 41 -3.06 5.56 -1.50
N GLU A 42 -3.33 5.71 -2.79
CA GLU A 42 -4.47 5.05 -3.45
C GLU A 42 -4.36 3.52 -3.36
N LEU A 43 -3.18 2.94 -3.60
CA LEU A 43 -2.94 1.51 -3.45
C LEU A 43 -3.17 1.02 -2.01
N ILE A 44 -2.82 1.82 -1.00
CA ILE A 44 -3.08 1.51 0.41
C ILE A 44 -4.58 1.47 0.68
N PHE A 45 -5.31 2.50 0.27
CA PHE A 45 -6.76 2.58 0.50
C PHE A 45 -7.52 1.49 -0.25
N GLU A 46 -7.14 1.17 -1.48
CA GLU A 46 -7.79 0.11 -2.24
C GLU A 46 -7.44 -1.27 -1.67
N ARG A 47 -6.19 -1.54 -1.27
CA ARG A 47 -5.85 -2.79 -0.59
C ARG A 47 -6.63 -2.93 0.72
N ALA A 48 -6.77 -1.83 1.46
CA ALA A 48 -7.54 -1.80 2.68
C ALA A 48 -9.02 -2.11 2.42
N ARG A 49 -9.62 -1.46 1.41
CA ARG A 49 -10.98 -1.75 0.99
C ARG A 49 -11.18 -3.22 0.59
N TYR A 50 -10.22 -3.82 -0.10
CA TYR A 50 -10.30 -5.24 -0.48
C TYR A 50 -10.21 -6.15 0.74
N ALA A 51 -9.32 -5.88 1.70
CA ALA A 51 -9.23 -6.65 2.94
C ALA A 51 -10.50 -6.50 3.80
N TYR A 52 -11.06 -5.29 3.90
CA TYR A 52 -12.30 -5.04 4.65
C TYR A 52 -13.50 -5.80 4.06
N ASN A 53 -13.52 -5.98 2.74
CA ASN A 53 -14.59 -6.69 2.03
C ASN A 53 -14.32 -8.20 1.83
N ASP A 54 -13.32 -8.78 2.50
CA ASP A 54 -12.91 -10.19 2.33
C ASP A 54 -12.58 -10.55 0.87
N GLN A 55 -11.98 -9.63 0.13
CA GLN A 55 -11.67 -9.72 -1.29
C GLN A 55 -10.17 -9.57 -1.59
N LEU A 56 -9.31 -9.66 -0.58
CA LEU A 56 -7.87 -9.40 -0.70
C LEU A 56 -7.19 -10.24 -1.80
N GLU A 57 -7.71 -11.43 -2.10
CA GLU A 57 -7.21 -12.31 -3.17
C GLU A 57 -7.21 -11.66 -4.57
N PHE A 58 -8.16 -10.74 -4.84
CA PHE A 58 -8.29 -10.08 -6.14
C PHE A 58 -7.41 -8.82 -6.29
N PHE A 59 -6.86 -8.31 -5.18
CA PHE A 59 -6.14 -7.04 -5.17
C PHE A 59 -4.92 -7.05 -6.12
N ASN A 60 -4.07 -8.06 -5.99
CA ASN A 60 -2.83 -8.15 -6.78
C ASN A 60 -3.10 -8.32 -8.29
N GLU A 61 -4.23 -8.89 -8.66
CA GLU A 61 -4.63 -9.01 -10.06
C GLU A 61 -5.14 -7.67 -10.59
N ASN A 62 -6.05 -7.02 -9.87
CA ASN A 62 -6.69 -5.79 -10.31
C ASN A 62 -5.74 -4.58 -10.34
N PHE A 63 -4.77 -4.53 -9.44
CA PHE A 63 -3.81 -3.41 -9.33
C PHE A 63 -2.40 -3.78 -9.82
N ARG A 64 -2.26 -4.88 -10.57
CA ARG A 64 -0.96 -5.36 -11.06
C ARG A 64 -0.16 -4.28 -11.78
N ASP A 65 -0.79 -3.58 -12.71
CA ASP A 65 -0.13 -2.57 -13.53
C ASP A 65 0.33 -1.37 -12.71
N ALA A 66 -0.49 -0.94 -11.73
CA ALA A 66 -0.16 0.14 -10.82
C ALA A 66 1.00 -0.23 -9.88
N LEU A 67 0.96 -1.45 -9.32
CA LEU A 67 2.03 -1.98 -8.47
C LEU A 67 3.36 -2.06 -9.25
N LEU A 68 3.32 -2.57 -10.48
CA LEU A 68 4.50 -2.68 -11.33
C LEU A 68 5.04 -1.30 -11.72
N SER A 69 4.17 -0.40 -12.16
CA SER A 69 4.54 0.98 -12.51
C SER A 69 5.25 1.65 -11.33
N ARG A 70 4.68 1.54 -10.13
CA ARG A 70 5.25 2.12 -8.92
C ARG A 70 6.60 1.49 -8.55
N ALA A 71 6.69 0.15 -8.59
CA ALA A 71 7.94 -0.56 -8.33
C ALA A 71 9.06 -0.13 -9.29
N LEU A 72 8.73 0.07 -10.57
CA LEU A 72 9.69 0.54 -11.58
C LEU A 72 10.13 2.00 -11.34
N GLN A 73 9.24 2.87 -10.86
CA GLN A 73 9.62 4.24 -10.50
C GLN A 73 10.61 4.29 -9.32
N ASN A 74 10.46 3.37 -8.36
CA ASN A 74 11.35 3.27 -7.21
C ASN A 74 12.60 2.44 -7.47
N TYR A 75 12.64 1.70 -8.57
CA TYR A 75 13.79 0.91 -8.96
C TYR A 75 14.97 1.84 -9.25
N LYS A 76 15.98 1.79 -8.38
CA LYS A 76 17.29 2.39 -8.63
C LYS A 76 18.17 1.30 -9.22
N PRO A 77 18.46 1.30 -10.53
CA PRO A 77 19.45 0.40 -11.08
C PRO A 77 20.75 0.61 -10.31
N GLY A 78 21.35 -0.49 -9.84
CA GLY A 78 22.62 -0.46 -9.11
C GLY A 78 23.60 0.41 -9.89
N GLY A 79 24.18 1.40 -9.21
CA GLY A 79 25.05 2.37 -9.85
C GLY A 79 26.12 1.66 -10.65
N ASP A 80 26.25 2.03 -11.92
CA ASP A 80 27.54 2.04 -12.59
C ASP A 80 28.46 2.88 -11.70
N THR A 81 29.17 2.20 -10.80
CA THR A 81 30.37 2.72 -10.18
C THR A 81 31.47 2.58 -11.22
N ASP A 82 31.31 3.33 -12.31
CA ASP A 82 32.41 3.74 -13.18
C ASP A 82 32.95 5.06 -12.60
N GLU A 83 33.83 4.95 -11.60
CA GLU A 83 35.04 5.77 -11.39
C GLU A 83 35.80 5.35 -10.12
#